data_AF-A0A973DDH2-F1
#
_entry.id   AF-A0A973DDH2-F1
#
_cell.length_a   1.000
_cell.length_b   1.000
_cell.length_c   1.000
_cell.angle_alpha   90.00
_cell.angle_beta   90.00
_cell.angle_gamma   90.00
#
_symmetry.space_group_name_H-M   'P 1'
#
loop_
_entity.id
_entity.type
_entity.pdbx_description
1 polymer ?
#
loop_
_entity_poly.entity_id
_entity_poly.type
_entity_poly.pdbx_seq_one_letter_code
_entity_poly.pdbx_strand_id
1 'polypeptide(L)'
;EVQALDSEGQQTTSTDEFVDIDSLLEQSDDEALDHEPYDEVDMDVGLSDFNDLLAGDNPTDVDAESGGYSAKLDLARAYIEIDDFDSALQAIEDVIANGPEEVQEEAQSLKAKINE
;
A
#
# COMPACT_ATOMS: atom_id res chain seq x y z
N GLU A 1 -31.37 -30.33 -33.79
CA GLU A 1 -30.90 -29.02 -34.26
C GLU A 1 -31.88 -27.97 -33.74
N VAL A 2 -31.36 -26.97 -33.01
CA VAL A 2 -31.94 -25.70 -32.51
C VAL A 2 -33.37 -25.77 -31.90
N GLN A 3 -33.57 -25.77 -30.58
CA GLN A 3 -33.42 -24.69 -29.58
C GLN A 3 -34.17 -23.39 -29.92
N ALA A 4 -35.35 -23.21 -29.31
CA ALA A 4 -35.83 -21.95 -28.68
C ALA A 4 -37.21 -22.23 -28.06
N LEU A 5 -37.24 -22.41 -26.75
CA LEU A 5 -38.45 -22.35 -25.93
C LEU A 5 -38.80 -20.87 -25.77
N ASP A 6 -39.74 -20.39 -26.57
CA ASP A 6 -40.47 -19.17 -26.24
C ASP A 6 -41.69 -19.61 -25.41
N SER A 7 -41.52 -19.58 -24.09
CA SER A 7 -42.61 -19.75 -23.15
C SER A 7 -42.73 -18.47 -22.38
N GLU A 8 -43.81 -17.76 -22.70
CA GLU A 8 -44.41 -16.68 -21.93
C GLU A 8 -44.50 -17.09 -20.46
N GLY A 9 -43.48 -16.72 -19.70
CA GLY A 9 -43.47 -16.72 -18.24
C GLY A 9 -43.41 -15.28 -17.80
N GLN A 10 -44.54 -14.59 -17.92
CA GLN A 10 -44.79 -13.31 -17.29
C GLN A 10 -44.74 -13.54 -15.78
N GLN A 11 -43.51 -13.60 -15.24
CA GLN A 11 -43.27 -13.62 -13.82
C GLN A 11 -43.58 -12.21 -13.34
N THR A 12 -44.84 -12.00 -13.00
CA THR A 12 -45.28 -10.94 -12.09
C THR A 12 -44.57 -11.22 -10.76
N THR A 13 -43.27 -10.93 -10.70
CA THR A 13 -42.66 -10.55 -9.44
C THR A 13 -43.39 -9.28 -9.09
N SER A 14 -44.32 -9.40 -8.15
CA SER A 14 -45.04 -8.29 -7.58
C SER A 14 -44.00 -7.20 -7.34
N THR A 15 -44.20 -6.01 -7.90
CA THR A 15 -43.32 -4.87 -7.64
C THR A 15 -43.26 -4.53 -6.14
N ASP A 16 -44.16 -5.10 -5.35
CA ASP A 16 -44.17 -5.12 -3.88
C ASP A 16 -43.05 -5.96 -3.23
N GLU A 17 -42.29 -6.77 -3.96
CA GLU A 17 -41.17 -7.55 -3.40
C GLU A 17 -39.83 -6.78 -3.46
N PHE A 18 -39.74 -5.74 -4.29
CA PHE A 18 -38.53 -4.94 -4.45
C PHE A 18 -38.69 -3.61 -3.72
N VAL A 19 -37.70 -3.26 -2.90
CA VAL A 19 -37.63 -1.94 -2.26
C VAL A 19 -36.66 -1.07 -3.06
N ASP A 20 -37.09 0.14 -3.39
CA ASP A 20 -36.25 1.10 -4.12
C ASP A 20 -35.05 1.53 -3.27
N ILE A 21 -33.86 1.57 -3.89
CA ILE A 21 -32.61 1.97 -3.21
C ILE A 21 -32.73 3.38 -2.62
N ASP A 22 -33.35 4.30 -3.37
CA ASP A 22 -33.58 5.67 -2.90
C ASP A 22 -34.48 5.69 -1.66
N SER A 23 -35.48 4.79 -1.58
CA SER A 23 -36.34 4.64 -0.40
C SER A 23 -35.59 4.03 0.78
N LEU A 24 -34.63 3.14 0.55
CA LEU A 24 -33.77 2.59 1.61
C LEU A 24 -32.80 3.63 2.14
N LEU A 25 -32.27 4.49 1.26
CA LEU A 25 -31.36 5.58 1.64
C LEU A 25 -32.09 6.65 2.47
N GLU A 26 -33.30 7.03 2.07
CA GLU A 26 -34.13 8.00 2.81
C GLU A 26 -34.54 7.47 4.20
N GLN A 27 -34.82 6.16 4.33
CA GLN A 27 -35.07 5.53 5.64
C GLN A 27 -33.80 5.44 6.50
N SER A 28 -32.64 5.18 5.88
CA SER A 28 -31.37 5.09 6.60
C SER A 28 -30.88 6.45 7.11
N ASP A 29 -31.19 7.55 6.41
CA ASP A 29 -30.81 8.91 6.84
C ASP A 29 -31.64 9.38 8.06
N ASP A 30 -32.87 8.88 8.20
CA ASP A 30 -33.75 9.16 9.34
C ASP A 30 -33.47 8.24 10.55
N GLU A 31 -32.80 7.10 10.34
CA GLU A 31 -32.24 6.27 11.42
C GLU A 31 -30.96 6.94 11.96
N ALA A 32 -31.15 7.98 12.77
CA ALA A 32 -30.13 8.37 13.72
C ALA A 32 -29.86 7.15 14.61
N LEU A 33 -28.71 6.51 14.42
CA LEU A 33 -28.20 5.56 15.40
C LEU A 33 -28.03 6.35 16.69
N ASP A 34 -29.00 6.22 17.61
CA ASP A 34 -28.96 6.85 18.94
C ASP A 34 -27.65 6.54 19.68
N HIS A 35 -26.96 5.48 19.23
CA HIS A 35 -25.70 5.00 19.76
C HIS A 35 -24.80 4.46 18.63
N GLU A 36 -23.61 5.03 18.49
CA GLU A 36 -22.57 4.53 17.60
C GLU A 36 -21.92 3.27 18.21
N PRO A 37 -21.92 2.11 17.53
CA PRO A 37 -21.43 0.84 18.08
C PRO A 37 -19.97 0.85 18.54
N TYR A 38 -19.20 1.85 18.10
CA TYR A 38 -17.78 2.02 18.40
C TYR A 38 -17.52 2.96 19.58
N ASP A 39 -18.52 3.69 20.08
CA ASP A 39 -18.34 4.67 21.17
C ASP A 39 -18.14 4.02 22.54
N GLU A 40 -18.73 2.84 22.76
CA GLU A 40 -18.62 2.09 24.02
C GLU A 40 -17.40 1.16 24.07
N VAL A 41 -16.78 0.87 22.93
CA VAL A 41 -15.65 -0.04 22.83
C VAL A 41 -14.36 0.76 22.88
N ASP A 42 -13.74 0.79 24.05
CA ASP A 42 -12.36 1.26 24.18
C ASP A 42 -11.44 0.29 23.43
N MET A 43 -11.06 0.63 22.21
CA MET A 43 -10.05 -0.11 21.43
C MET A 43 -8.65 0.21 21.96
N ASP A 44 -8.39 -0.13 23.21
CA ASP A 44 -7.04 -0.18 23.75
C ASP A 44 -6.33 -1.40 23.17
N VAL A 45 -5.73 -1.19 22.02
CA VAL A 45 -4.89 -2.17 21.31
C VAL A 45 -3.52 -2.36 21.97
N GLY A 46 -3.29 -1.80 23.17
CA GLY A 46 -2.02 -1.91 23.89
C GLY A 46 -0.84 -1.28 23.15
N LEU A 47 -1.11 -0.40 22.18
CA LEU A 47 -0.06 0.34 21.46
C LEU A 47 0.70 1.29 22.38
N SER A 48 0.12 1.64 23.52
CA SER A 48 0.74 2.41 24.61
C SER A 48 1.96 1.71 25.21
N ASP A 49 2.01 0.37 25.21
CA ASP A 49 3.16 -0.40 25.69
C ASP A 49 4.34 -0.40 24.69
N PHE A 50 4.09 -0.02 23.44
CA PHE A 50 5.10 0.10 22.38
C PHE A 50 5.54 1.55 22.15
N ASN A 51 5.29 2.45 23.11
CA ASN A 51 5.71 3.85 23.01
C ASN A 51 7.23 3.99 22.91
N ASP A 52 7.98 3.02 23.45
CA ASP A 52 9.44 2.92 23.29
C ASP A 52 9.87 2.45 21.89
N LEU A 53 8.96 1.80 21.14
CA LEU A 53 9.16 1.35 19.76
C LEU A 53 8.77 2.43 18.75
N LEU A 54 7.79 3.28 19.12
CA LEU A 54 7.49 4.51 18.41
C LEU A 54 8.70 5.44 18.60
N ALA A 55 9.45 5.65 17.53
CA ALA A 55 10.46 6.70 17.53
C ALA A 55 9.72 8.01 17.89
N GLY A 56 10.00 8.56 19.07
CA GLY A 56 9.26 9.68 19.67
C GLY A 56 9.36 10.98 18.85
N ASP A 57 9.75 12.09 19.46
CA ASP A 57 9.84 13.38 18.74
C ASP A 57 10.99 13.44 17.70
N ASN A 58 11.84 12.41 17.63
CA ASN A 58 12.86 12.27 16.60
C ASN A 58 12.67 10.92 15.90
N PRO A 59 11.81 10.83 14.87
CA PRO A 59 11.86 9.68 13.98
C PRO A 59 13.29 9.54 13.48
N THR A 60 13.89 8.37 13.68
CA THR A 60 15.17 8.05 13.04
C THR A 60 14.94 8.13 11.54
N ASP A 61 15.41 9.21 10.93
CA ASP A 61 15.43 9.34 9.48
C ASP A 61 16.53 8.41 8.96
N VAL A 62 16.11 7.18 8.68
CA VAL A 62 16.97 6.09 8.20
C VAL A 62 17.70 6.47 6.91
N ASP A 63 17.14 7.38 6.12
CA ASP A 63 17.78 7.90 4.93
C ASP A 63 18.82 8.98 5.29
N ALA A 64 18.54 9.86 6.25
CA ALA A 64 19.50 10.89 6.68
C ALA A 64 20.72 10.31 7.41
N GLU A 65 20.58 9.23 8.18
CA GLU A 65 21.68 8.65 8.95
C GLU A 65 22.77 8.04 8.05
N SER A 66 22.36 7.47 6.90
CA SER A 66 23.25 6.96 5.86
C SER A 66 23.52 7.96 4.74
N GLY A 67 23.33 9.27 4.97
CA GLY A 67 23.61 10.31 3.97
C GLY A 67 22.80 10.20 2.67
N GLY A 68 21.66 9.52 2.71
CA GLY A 68 20.80 9.23 1.57
C GLY A 68 21.37 8.19 0.60
N TYR A 69 22.45 7.49 0.97
CA TYR A 69 23.08 6.50 0.09
C TYR A 69 22.24 5.22 -0.04
N SER A 70 21.44 4.88 0.96
CA SER A 70 20.45 3.79 0.89
C SER A 70 19.40 4.06 -0.19
N ALA A 71 18.79 5.25 -0.16
CA ALA A 71 17.85 5.69 -1.19
C ALA A 71 18.49 5.75 -2.60
N LYS A 72 19.77 6.17 -2.70
CA LYS A 72 20.50 6.12 -3.98
C LYS A 72 20.72 4.70 -4.49
N LEU A 73 20.95 3.73 -3.60
CA LEU A 73 21.11 2.34 -3.98
C LEU A 73 19.78 1.74 -4.47
N ASP A 74 18.66 2.10 -3.85
CA ASP A 74 17.32 1.71 -4.32
C ASP A 74 16.97 2.37 -5.66
N LEU A 75 17.38 3.63 -5.87
CA LEU A 75 17.28 4.26 -7.18
C LEU A 75 18.08 3.50 -8.25
N ALA A 76 19.28 3.03 -7.91
CA ALA A 76 20.06 2.19 -8.81
C ALA A 76 19.36 0.86 -9.14
N ARG A 77 18.68 0.24 -8.16
CA ARG A 77 17.85 -0.95 -8.41
C ARG A 77 16.69 -0.65 -9.37
N ALA A 78 16.02 0.49 -9.21
CA ALA A 78 14.96 0.91 -10.13
C ALA A 78 15.51 1.15 -11.55
N TYR A 79 16.73 1.70 -11.70
CA TYR A 79 17.37 1.84 -13.00
C TYR A 79 17.66 0.50 -13.68
N ILE A 80 18.11 -0.50 -12.91
CA ILE A 80 18.30 -1.88 -13.42
C ILE A 80 16.97 -2.47 -13.91
N GLU A 81 15.86 -2.22 -13.18
CA GLU A 81 14.54 -2.76 -13.52
C GLU A 81 13.96 -2.18 -14.82
N ILE A 82 14.38 -0.97 -15.20
CA ILE A 82 13.98 -0.32 -16.46
C ILE A 82 15.04 -0.45 -17.58
N ASP A 83 16.02 -1.34 -17.41
CA ASP A 83 17.15 -1.58 -18.33
C ASP A 83 18.08 -0.37 -18.57
N ASP A 84 18.08 0.62 -17.67
CA ASP A 84 18.99 1.79 -17.72
C ASP A 84 20.27 1.52 -16.91
N PHE A 85 21.13 0.65 -17.46
CA PHE A 85 22.35 0.22 -16.78
C PHE A 85 23.40 1.34 -16.64
N ASP A 86 23.41 2.31 -17.55
CA ASP A 86 24.36 3.43 -17.51
C ASP A 86 24.08 4.32 -16.29
N SER A 87 22.81 4.67 -16.07
CA SER A 87 22.38 5.42 -14.88
C SER A 87 22.55 4.62 -13.60
N ALA A 88 22.28 3.31 -13.62
CA ALA A 88 22.50 2.42 -12.49
C ALA A 88 23.96 2.37 -12.07
N LEU A 89 24.88 2.20 -13.02
CA LEU A 89 26.33 2.17 -12.77
C LEU A 89 26.81 3.47 -12.14
N GLN A 90 26.37 4.62 -12.66
CA GLN A 90 26.74 5.91 -12.10
C GLN A 90 26.29 6.05 -10.63
N ALA A 91 25.05 5.69 -10.33
CA ALA A 91 24.53 5.73 -8.97
C ALA A 91 25.27 4.77 -8.02
N ILE A 92 25.58 3.56 -8.48
CA ILE A 92 26.34 2.56 -7.71
C ILE A 92 27.77 3.02 -7.42
N GLU A 93 28.46 3.60 -8.40
CA GLU A 93 29.82 4.12 -8.19
C GLU A 93 29.86 5.30 -7.21
N ASP A 94 28.86 6.17 -7.26
CA ASP A 94 28.72 7.27 -6.30
C ASP A 94 28.51 6.75 -4.86
N VAL A 95 27.74 5.67 -4.71
CA VAL A 95 27.50 5.00 -3.42
C VAL A 95 28.76 4.28 -2.93
N ILE A 96 29.50 3.60 -3.82
CA ILE A 96 30.78 2.95 -3.44
C ILE A 96 31.81 3.99 -2.99
N ALA A 97 31.86 5.16 -3.64
CA ALA A 97 32.87 6.17 -3.35
C ALA A 97 32.59 6.96 -2.07
N ASN A 98 31.32 7.20 -1.72
CA ASN A 98 30.94 8.16 -0.68
C ASN A 98 29.98 7.61 0.38
N GLY A 99 29.44 6.40 0.18
CA GLY A 99 28.48 5.78 1.10
C GLY A 99 29.13 5.23 2.38
N PRO A 100 28.33 4.91 3.40
CA PRO A 100 28.78 4.18 4.59
C PRO A 100 29.13 2.72 4.25
N GLU A 101 30.00 2.09 5.05
CA GLU A 101 30.59 0.76 4.79
C GLU A 101 29.52 -0.32 4.50
N GLU A 102 28.43 -0.32 5.27
CA GLU A 102 27.30 -1.24 5.10
C GLU A 102 26.66 -1.14 3.69
N VAL A 103 26.46 0.08 3.20
CA VAL A 103 25.84 0.33 1.89
C VAL A 103 26.84 0.12 0.75
N GLN A 104 28.14 0.32 1.01
CA GLN A 104 29.20 0.04 0.03
C GLN A 104 29.30 -1.45 -0.30
N GLU A 105 29.19 -2.34 0.69
CA GLU A 105 29.19 -3.80 0.46
C GLU A 105 28.03 -4.21 -0.44
N GLU A 106 26.83 -3.69 -0.18
CA GLU A 106 25.66 -3.94 -1.04
C GLU A 106 25.86 -3.41 -2.45
N ALA A 107 26.40 -2.19 -2.60
CA ALA A 107 26.66 -1.58 -3.89
C ALA A 107 27.68 -2.38 -4.72
N GLN A 108 28.70 -2.96 -4.09
CA GLN A 108 29.65 -3.86 -4.76
C GLN A 108 28.99 -5.15 -5.24
N SER A 109 28.12 -5.75 -4.42
CA SER A 109 27.33 -6.92 -4.82
C SER A 109 26.43 -6.61 -6.01
N LEU A 110 25.79 -5.44 -6.00
CA LEU A 110 24.93 -4.97 -7.08
C LEU A 110 25.73 -4.74 -8.38
N LYS A 111 26.91 -4.12 -8.29
CA LYS A 111 27.83 -3.94 -9.43
C LYS A 111 28.26 -5.26 -10.06
N ALA A 112 28.49 -6.29 -9.24
CA ALA A 112 28.85 -7.62 -9.74
C ALA A 112 27.70 -8.25 -10.53
N LYS A 113 26.45 -8.14 -10.04
CA LYS A 113 25.26 -8.66 -10.71
C LYS A 113 24.94 -8.01 -12.06
N ILE A 114 25.26 -6.73 -12.23
CA ILE A 114 25.03 -6.02 -13.51
C ILE A 114 26.07 -6.41 -14.58
N ASN A 115 27.27 -6.78 -14.14
CA ASN A 115 28.37 -7.17 -15.02
C ASN A 115 28.38 -8.67 -15.36
N GLU A 116 27.46 -9.45 -14.79
CA GLU A 116 27.25 -10.88 -15.03
C GLU A 116 26.17 -11.10 -16.10
#